data_AF-A0A9P0KME7-F1
#
_entry.id   AF-A0A9P0KME7-F1
#
_cell.length_a   1.000
_cell.length_b   1.000
_cell.length_c   1.000
_cell.angle_alpha   90.00
_cell.angle_beta   90.00
_cell.angle_gamma   90.00
#
_symmetry.space_group_name_H-M   'P 1'
#
loop_
_entity.id
_entity.type
_entity.pdbx_description
1 polymer ?
#
loop_
_entity_poly.entity_id
_entity_poly.type
_entity_poly.pdbx_seq_one_letter_code
_entity_poly.pdbx_strand_id
1 'polypeptide(L)'
;MEHQREPEHRQEHHHHHHHHRHHESYQHTHTFKRQLRDTGTVGPVYAASMAVCVGATASGTALSWTSNLTSDWRTGDLNDIIIDKDQMKWISQFQSLGGMVSCIPTGLLNDYIGRKPTLMVATIPFYIGWASMVYGQHITFLYIGRFFCGVGSGMFNVTCPLYVAEISPVAVRGRTTTSFFVFYGFGMLYANFFGYVLPIKLFIFACAAIPFMFNSMFFFQPKSPVHNIQMGKIQESQEVLRKLRGSRYDLWPEIRTIQLELSRGYYRNHFWDMFKEKAVRKACYMGLSLVALKQLSGVTRSHFYTKEIVSGVEWIDKYWGACITD
;
A
#
# COMPACT_ATOMS: atom_id res chain seq x y z
N MET A 1 2.89 -37.71 49.12
CA MET A 1 2.72 -37.95 47.67
C MET A 1 1.90 -36.82 47.06
N GLU A 2 2.39 -35.58 47.11
CA GLU A 2 1.55 -34.40 46.87
C GLU A 2 2.25 -33.32 46.02
N HIS A 3 3.21 -33.72 45.19
CA HIS A 3 4.05 -32.77 44.44
C HIS A 3 4.17 -33.09 42.94
N GLN A 4 3.08 -33.56 42.31
CA GLN A 4 3.04 -33.82 40.86
C GLN A 4 1.75 -33.35 40.15
N ARG A 5 0.78 -32.70 40.83
CA ARG A 5 -0.52 -32.31 40.22
C ARG A 5 -0.62 -30.87 39.69
N GLU A 6 0.41 -30.04 39.82
CA GLU A 6 0.36 -28.63 39.36
C GLU A 6 0.56 -28.36 37.85
N PRO A 7 1.30 -29.15 37.05
CA PRO A 7 1.53 -28.78 35.64
C PRO A 7 0.34 -29.08 34.72
N GLU A 8 -0.47 -30.11 35.02
CA GLU A 8 -1.64 -30.49 34.20
C GLU A 8 -2.77 -29.47 34.30
N HIS A 9 -3.06 -28.97 35.51
CA HIS A 9 -4.12 -27.99 35.73
C HIS A 9 -3.84 -26.64 35.02
N ARG A 10 -2.56 -26.29 34.83
CA ARG A 10 -2.13 -25.07 34.12
C ARG A 10 -2.19 -25.23 32.60
N GLN A 11 -1.97 -26.44 32.08
CA GLN A 11 -2.14 -26.76 30.66
C GLN A 11 -3.62 -26.81 30.27
N GLU A 12 -4.48 -27.42 31.09
CA GLU A 12 -5.94 -27.44 30.86
C GLU A 12 -6.54 -26.04 30.88
N HIS A 13 -6.13 -25.17 31.82
CA HIS A 13 -6.57 -23.77 31.83
C HIS A 13 -6.14 -23.01 30.57
N HIS A 14 -4.92 -23.23 30.07
CA HIS A 14 -4.45 -22.62 28.82
C HIS A 14 -5.22 -23.15 27.60
N HIS A 15 -5.57 -24.44 27.58
CA HIS A 15 -6.31 -25.05 26.49
C HIS A 15 -7.77 -24.59 26.46
N HIS A 16 -8.43 -24.50 27.63
CA HIS A 16 -9.77 -23.94 27.76
C HIS A 16 -9.81 -22.46 27.34
N HIS A 17 -8.81 -21.65 27.71
CA HIS A 17 -8.77 -20.24 27.32
C HIS A 17 -8.56 -20.02 25.80
N HIS A 18 -7.83 -20.93 25.14
CA HIS A 18 -7.64 -20.92 23.69
C HIS A 18 -8.93 -21.36 22.97
N HIS A 19 -9.58 -22.42 23.44
CA HIS A 19 -10.87 -22.88 22.87
C HIS A 19 -11.98 -21.83 23.03
N HIS A 20 -12.05 -21.14 24.17
CA HIS A 20 -13.01 -20.05 24.37
C HIS A 20 -12.76 -18.88 23.42
N ARG A 21 -11.49 -18.45 23.25
CA ARG A 21 -11.14 -17.39 22.28
C ARG A 21 -11.45 -17.76 20.84
N HIS A 22 -11.24 -19.03 20.47
CA HIS A 22 -11.61 -19.52 19.14
C HIS A 22 -13.13 -19.56 18.95
N HIS A 23 -13.89 -20.00 19.96
CA HIS A 23 -15.36 -20.02 19.92
C HIS A 23 -15.96 -18.61 19.86
N GLU A 24 -15.47 -17.66 20.65
CA GLU A 24 -15.91 -16.27 20.63
C GLU A 24 -15.61 -15.62 19.28
N SER A 25 -14.41 -15.83 18.73
CA SER A 25 -14.03 -15.33 17.40
C SER A 25 -14.87 -15.96 16.28
N TYR A 26 -15.19 -17.27 16.38
CA TYR A 26 -16.07 -17.96 15.43
C TYR A 26 -17.51 -17.44 15.49
N GLN A 27 -18.06 -17.26 16.70
CA GLN A 27 -19.40 -16.70 16.88
C GLN A 27 -19.47 -15.24 16.43
N HIS A 28 -18.45 -14.43 16.71
CA HIS A 28 -18.37 -13.05 16.19
C HIS A 28 -18.36 -13.04 14.67
N THR A 29 -17.59 -13.93 14.03
CA THR A 29 -17.47 -14.00 12.57
C THR A 29 -18.78 -14.46 11.90
N HIS A 30 -19.48 -15.45 12.48
CA HIS A 30 -20.77 -15.91 11.96
C HIS A 30 -21.89 -14.90 12.17
N THR A 31 -21.95 -14.25 13.33
CA THR A 31 -22.94 -13.21 13.63
C THR A 31 -22.71 -11.98 12.75
N PHE A 32 -21.45 -11.60 12.52
CA PHE A 32 -21.07 -10.51 11.62
C PHE A 32 -21.37 -10.82 10.14
N LYS A 33 -21.11 -12.06 9.68
CA LYS A 33 -21.52 -12.52 8.33
C LYS A 33 -23.04 -12.48 8.16
N ARG A 34 -23.80 -12.82 9.20
CA ARG A 34 -25.27 -12.78 9.21
C ARG A 34 -25.81 -11.34 9.23
N GLN A 35 -25.23 -10.45 10.04
CA GLN A 35 -25.59 -9.03 10.08
C GLN A 35 -25.26 -8.28 8.78
N LEU A 36 -24.13 -8.58 8.13
CA LEU A 36 -23.81 -8.05 6.79
C LEU A 36 -24.78 -8.54 5.72
N ARG A 37 -25.18 -9.82 5.79
CA ARG A 37 -26.17 -10.41 4.87
C ARG A 37 -27.56 -9.79 5.02
N ASP A 38 -27.93 -9.42 6.25
CA ASP A 38 -29.29 -8.97 6.55
C ASP A 38 -29.45 -7.43 6.56
N THR A 39 -28.37 -6.62 6.60
CA THR A 39 -28.48 -5.14 6.68
C THR A 39 -27.43 -4.28 5.94
N GLY A 40 -26.34 -4.85 5.40
CA GLY A 40 -25.17 -4.04 4.99
C GLY A 40 -25.01 -3.82 3.48
N THR A 41 -25.14 -2.58 3.00
CA THR A 41 -24.68 -2.22 1.65
C THR A 41 -23.14 -2.18 1.64
N VAL A 42 -22.50 -3.10 0.92
CA VAL A 42 -21.03 -3.12 0.73
C VAL A 42 -20.53 -2.19 -0.38
N GLY A 43 -21.44 -1.63 -1.18
CA GLY A 43 -21.13 -0.74 -2.30
C GLY A 43 -20.22 0.45 -1.94
N PRO A 44 -20.53 1.23 -0.88
CA PRO A 44 -19.69 2.35 -0.46
C PRO A 44 -18.26 1.94 -0.06
N VAL A 45 -18.09 0.75 0.53
CA VAL A 45 -16.76 0.21 0.88
C VAL A 45 -15.97 -0.10 -0.38
N TYR A 46 -16.60 -0.72 -1.38
CA TYR A 46 -15.95 -0.99 -2.66
C TYR A 46 -15.58 0.31 -3.39
N ALA A 47 -16.48 1.30 -3.43
CA ALA A 47 -16.22 2.59 -4.04
C ALA A 47 -15.02 3.30 -3.37
N ALA A 48 -14.99 3.35 -2.03
CA ALA A 48 -13.87 3.93 -1.28
C ALA A 48 -12.57 3.15 -1.47
N SER A 49 -12.64 1.82 -1.50
CA SER A 49 -11.47 0.96 -1.75
C SER A 49 -10.92 1.16 -3.15
N MET A 50 -11.78 1.23 -4.18
CA MET A 50 -11.35 1.46 -5.56
C MET A 50 -10.77 2.86 -5.73
N ALA A 51 -11.40 3.89 -5.15
CA ALA A 51 -10.90 5.27 -5.20
C ALA A 51 -9.50 5.39 -4.58
N VAL A 52 -9.24 4.73 -3.45
CA VAL A 52 -7.90 4.74 -2.86
C VAL A 52 -6.89 3.93 -3.68
N CYS A 53 -7.33 2.83 -4.30
CA CYS A 53 -6.47 1.99 -5.14
C CYS A 53 -6.00 2.70 -6.42
N VAL A 54 -6.67 3.76 -6.89
CA VAL A 54 -6.14 4.62 -7.97
C VAL A 54 -4.77 5.21 -7.60
N GLY A 55 -4.52 5.47 -6.31
CA GLY A 55 -3.20 5.88 -5.82
C GLY A 55 -2.14 4.79 -5.98
N ALA A 56 -2.53 3.52 -5.89
CA ALA A 56 -1.63 2.39 -6.14
C ALA A 56 -1.19 2.34 -7.61
N THR A 57 -2.07 2.74 -8.54
CA THR A 57 -1.71 2.91 -9.96
C THR A 57 -0.62 3.96 -10.13
N ALA A 58 -0.67 5.08 -9.41
CA ALA A 58 0.41 6.08 -9.44
C ALA A 58 1.75 5.47 -8.99
N SER A 59 1.77 4.70 -7.89
CA SER A 59 2.97 3.98 -7.44
C SER A 59 3.48 2.95 -8.46
N GLY A 60 2.58 2.20 -9.11
CA GLY A 60 2.92 1.25 -10.16
C GLY A 60 3.54 1.93 -11.39
N THR A 61 2.97 3.06 -11.81
CA THR A 61 3.51 3.85 -12.93
C THR A 61 4.91 4.38 -12.63
N ALA A 62 5.14 4.84 -11.40
CA ALA A 62 6.44 5.33 -10.99
C ALA A 62 7.49 4.21 -10.98
N LEU A 63 7.13 2.99 -10.55
CA LEU A 63 8.05 1.84 -10.59
C LEU A 63 8.43 1.48 -12.03
N SER A 64 7.42 1.35 -12.91
CA SER A 64 7.61 0.90 -14.29
C SER A 64 8.05 2.01 -15.24
N TRP A 65 8.11 3.25 -14.79
CA TRP A 65 8.72 4.30 -15.60
C TRP A 65 10.15 3.91 -15.96
N THR A 66 10.88 3.29 -15.02
CA THR A 66 12.30 2.99 -15.22
C THR A 66 12.57 1.84 -16.21
N SER A 67 11.62 0.91 -16.39
CA SER A 67 11.73 -0.15 -17.41
C SER A 67 11.46 0.38 -18.83
N ASN A 68 10.88 1.58 -18.95
CA ASN A 68 10.60 2.23 -20.23
C ASN A 68 11.73 3.13 -20.73
N LEU A 69 12.81 3.30 -19.96
CA LEU A 69 14.06 3.82 -20.51
C LEU A 69 14.72 2.75 -21.39
N THR A 70 14.35 2.71 -22.67
CA THR A 70 15.07 1.93 -23.68
C THR A 70 16.04 2.84 -24.45
N SER A 71 16.70 2.33 -25.50
CA SER A 71 17.81 2.91 -26.29
C SER A 71 17.77 4.41 -26.60
N ASP A 72 16.60 5.03 -26.57
CA ASP A 72 16.31 6.44 -26.91
C ASP A 72 16.91 7.45 -25.90
N TRP A 73 17.39 6.98 -24.74
CA TRP A 73 18.10 7.83 -23.77
C TRP A 73 19.59 8.02 -24.11
N ARG A 74 20.14 7.19 -25.01
CA ARG A 74 21.49 7.39 -25.55
C ARG A 74 21.53 8.49 -26.62
N THR A 75 20.36 8.90 -27.13
CA THR A 75 20.21 9.95 -28.15
C THR A 75 19.85 11.31 -27.56
N GLY A 76 19.63 11.43 -26.24
CA GLY A 76 19.41 12.72 -25.57
C GLY A 76 17.98 13.25 -25.61
N ASP A 77 16.97 12.43 -25.93
CA ASP A 77 15.58 12.89 -26.13
C ASP A 77 14.93 13.58 -24.91
N LEU A 78 15.48 13.40 -23.70
CA LEU A 78 15.05 14.12 -22.50
C LEU A 78 16.00 15.28 -22.19
N ASN A 79 15.74 16.44 -22.79
CA ASN A 79 16.47 17.70 -22.56
C ASN A 79 17.98 17.61 -22.89
N ASP A 80 18.35 16.85 -23.93
CA ASP A 80 19.73 16.61 -24.39
C ASP A 80 20.64 15.92 -23.36
N ILE A 81 20.04 15.27 -22.35
CA ILE A 81 20.77 14.53 -21.32
C ILE A 81 21.13 13.15 -21.86
N ILE A 82 22.42 12.94 -22.16
CA ILE A 82 22.95 11.62 -22.50
C ILE A 82 23.18 10.83 -21.21
N ILE A 83 22.53 9.68 -21.09
CA ILE A 83 22.59 8.85 -19.87
C ILE A 83 23.42 7.60 -20.09
N ASP A 84 24.42 7.42 -19.23
CA ASP A 84 25.24 6.22 -19.19
C ASP A 84 24.53 5.04 -18.48
N LYS A 85 24.99 3.81 -18.74
CA LYS A 85 24.46 2.59 -18.11
C LYS A 85 24.53 2.63 -16.58
N ASP A 86 25.60 3.18 -16.00
CA ASP A 86 25.71 3.25 -14.54
C ASP A 86 24.77 4.31 -13.95
N GLN A 87 24.57 5.40 -14.67
CA GLN A 87 23.62 6.44 -14.31
C GLN A 87 22.17 5.91 -14.32
N MET A 88 21.79 5.08 -15.30
CA MET A 88 20.48 4.41 -15.31
C MET A 88 20.23 3.57 -14.06
N LYS A 89 21.25 2.84 -13.57
CA LYS A 89 21.13 2.06 -12.33
C LYS A 89 20.82 2.97 -11.15
N TRP A 90 21.54 4.09 -11.03
CA TRP A 90 21.33 5.06 -9.96
C TRP A 90 19.92 5.66 -9.99
N ILE A 91 19.37 5.98 -11.17
CA ILE A 91 17.99 6.46 -11.34
C ILE A 91 17.00 5.49 -10.65
N SER A 92 17.13 4.18 -10.88
CA SER A 92 16.28 3.17 -10.23
C SER A 92 16.51 3.10 -8.71
N GLN A 93 17.77 3.21 -8.25
CA GLN A 93 18.10 3.11 -6.82
C GLN A 93 17.57 4.31 -6.02
N PHE A 94 17.59 5.52 -6.58
CA PHE A 94 17.06 6.72 -5.90
C PHE A 94 15.57 6.59 -5.57
N GLN A 95 14.79 5.92 -6.43
CA GLN A 95 13.39 5.63 -6.14
C GLN A 95 13.23 4.66 -4.97
N SER A 96 14.01 3.58 -4.93
CA SER A 96 14.01 2.63 -3.82
C SER A 96 14.44 3.30 -2.50
N LEU A 97 15.45 4.16 -2.55
CA LEU A 97 15.90 4.98 -1.41
C LEU A 97 14.78 5.89 -0.89
N GLY A 98 14.08 6.61 -1.78
CA GLY A 98 12.95 7.44 -1.41
C GLY A 98 11.82 6.64 -0.75
N GLY A 99 11.52 5.45 -1.30
CA GLY A 99 10.55 4.52 -0.70
C GLY A 99 10.94 4.11 0.72
N MET A 100 12.19 3.69 0.94
CA MET A 100 12.68 3.29 2.26
C MET A 100 12.60 4.42 3.29
N VAL A 101 13.04 5.62 2.92
CA VAL A 101 13.03 6.79 3.81
C VAL A 101 11.60 7.19 4.18
N SER A 102 10.65 7.03 3.27
CA SER A 102 9.25 7.41 3.50
C SER A 102 8.50 6.51 4.49
N CYS A 103 8.89 5.25 4.65
CA CYS A 103 8.12 4.27 5.44
C CYS A 103 7.93 4.69 6.91
N ILE A 104 9.00 5.14 7.58
CA ILE A 104 8.95 5.50 9.01
C ILE A 104 8.14 6.79 9.23
N PRO A 105 8.41 7.91 8.52
CA PRO A 105 7.60 9.12 8.66
C PRO A 105 6.12 8.89 8.32
N THR A 106 5.81 8.04 7.34
CA THR A 106 4.42 7.76 6.95
C THR A 106 3.63 7.12 8.08
N GLY A 107 4.22 6.19 8.83
CA GLY A 107 3.59 5.57 9.99
C GLY A 107 3.20 6.61 11.04
N LEU A 108 4.16 7.47 11.41
CA LEU A 108 3.93 8.56 12.37
C LEU A 108 2.85 9.53 11.88
N LEU A 109 2.86 9.85 10.59
CA LEU A 109 1.90 10.75 9.97
C LEU A 109 0.48 10.14 9.98
N ASN A 110 0.35 8.85 9.68
CA ASN A 110 -0.94 8.13 9.74
C ASN A 110 -1.57 8.11 11.12
N ASP A 111 -0.75 8.06 12.17
CA ASP A 111 -1.21 8.10 13.55
C ASP A 111 -1.57 9.51 14.00
N TYR A 112 -0.83 10.54 13.55
CA TYR A 112 -1.04 11.92 13.97
C TYR A 112 -2.17 12.64 13.21
N ILE A 113 -2.10 12.71 11.87
CA ILE A 113 -3.11 13.42 11.05
C ILE A 113 -4.20 12.49 10.52
N GLY A 114 -3.97 11.18 10.52
CA GLY A 114 -4.90 10.20 9.99
C GLY A 114 -4.62 9.80 8.54
N ARG A 115 -5.26 8.72 8.10
CA ARG A 115 -4.92 8.02 6.85
C ARG A 115 -5.31 8.82 5.60
N LYS A 116 -6.49 9.44 5.60
CA LYS A 116 -6.99 10.25 4.47
C LYS A 116 -6.07 11.43 4.14
N PRO A 117 -5.74 12.34 5.10
CA PRO A 117 -4.86 13.46 4.79
C PRO A 117 -3.43 13.02 4.48
N THR A 118 -2.91 11.93 5.09
CA THR A 118 -1.62 11.37 4.68
C THR A 118 -1.58 10.97 3.21
N LEU A 119 -2.63 10.30 2.71
CA LEU A 119 -2.71 9.93 1.29
C LEU A 119 -2.82 11.13 0.36
N MET A 120 -3.51 12.20 0.77
CA MET A 120 -3.56 13.45 -0.01
C MET A 120 -2.18 14.12 -0.04
N VAL A 121 -1.48 14.19 1.09
CA VAL A 121 -0.11 14.74 1.17
C VAL A 121 0.88 13.89 0.38
N ALA A 122 0.67 12.56 0.29
CA ALA A 122 1.51 11.66 -0.50
C ALA A 122 1.52 11.96 -2.01
N THR A 123 0.55 12.73 -2.52
CA THR A 123 0.55 13.19 -3.92
C THR A 123 1.52 14.33 -4.19
N ILE A 124 1.88 15.12 -3.17
CA ILE A 124 2.78 16.28 -3.31
C ILE A 124 4.18 15.83 -3.78
N PRO A 125 4.82 14.81 -3.16
CA PRO A 125 6.08 14.25 -3.69
C PRO A 125 5.98 13.76 -5.13
N PHE A 126 4.84 13.19 -5.57
CA PHE A 126 4.68 12.81 -6.97
C PHE A 126 4.71 14.02 -7.90
N TYR A 127 3.99 15.10 -7.59
CA TYR A 127 4.00 16.30 -8.42
C TYR A 127 5.39 16.94 -8.50
N ILE A 128 6.09 17.04 -7.37
CA ILE A 128 7.49 17.53 -7.33
C ILE A 128 8.39 16.61 -8.16
N GLY A 129 8.22 15.30 -8.01
CA GLY A 129 8.98 14.29 -8.73
C GLY A 129 8.82 14.43 -10.24
N TRP A 130 7.58 14.42 -10.73
CA TRP A 130 7.27 14.55 -12.15
C TRP A 130 7.70 15.91 -12.71
N ALA A 131 7.47 17.02 -11.99
CA ALA A 131 7.90 18.35 -12.41
C ALA A 131 9.43 18.45 -12.54
N SER A 132 10.18 17.93 -11.56
CA SER A 132 11.65 17.89 -11.59
C SER A 132 12.17 17.14 -12.82
N MET A 133 11.47 16.09 -13.26
CA MET A 133 11.87 15.29 -14.42
C MET A 133 11.51 15.92 -15.76
N VAL A 134 10.45 16.73 -15.82
CA VAL A 134 10.10 17.48 -17.04
C VAL A 134 11.04 18.66 -17.26
N TYR A 135 11.29 19.45 -16.22
CA TYR A 135 12.04 20.71 -16.32
C TYR A 135 13.54 20.55 -16.09
N GLY A 136 13.99 19.40 -15.57
CA GLY A 136 15.38 19.15 -15.26
C GLY A 136 16.28 19.14 -16.49
N GLN A 137 17.28 20.02 -16.54
CA GLN A 137 18.28 20.09 -17.60
C GLN A 137 19.57 19.31 -17.27
N HIS A 138 19.64 18.74 -16.06
CA HIS A 138 20.76 17.93 -15.60
C HIS A 138 20.27 16.63 -14.97
N ILE A 139 21.12 15.60 -15.01
CA ILE A 139 20.80 14.28 -14.45
C ILE A 139 20.46 14.32 -12.95
N THR A 140 21.00 15.27 -12.20
CA THR A 140 20.69 15.45 -10.77
C THR A 140 19.19 15.70 -10.54
N PHE A 141 18.51 16.41 -11.45
CA PHE A 141 17.06 16.62 -11.35
C PHE A 141 16.26 15.33 -11.59
N LEU A 142 16.80 14.39 -12.37
CA LEU A 142 16.21 13.05 -12.51
C LEU A 142 16.37 12.24 -11.23
N TYR A 143 17.54 12.28 -10.59
CA TYR A 143 17.76 11.61 -9.30
C TYR A 143 16.84 12.17 -8.21
N ILE A 144 16.73 13.49 -8.11
CA ILE A 144 15.83 14.15 -7.18
C ILE A 144 14.37 13.79 -7.49
N GLY A 145 13.99 13.85 -8.77
CA GLY A 145 12.64 13.51 -9.20
C GLY A 145 12.26 12.06 -8.84
N ARG A 146 13.20 11.13 -9.05
CA ARG A 146 13.05 9.72 -8.66
C ARG A 146 12.91 9.52 -7.18
N PHE A 147 13.74 10.21 -6.40
CA PHE A 147 13.66 10.15 -4.95
C PHE A 147 12.27 10.57 -4.46
N PHE A 148 11.73 11.68 -4.96
CA PHE A 148 10.40 12.15 -4.59
C PHE A 148 9.26 11.24 -5.08
N CYS A 149 9.34 10.70 -6.30
CA CYS A 149 8.39 9.66 -6.75
C CYS A 149 8.46 8.41 -5.88
N GLY A 150 9.66 8.04 -5.41
CA GLY A 150 9.88 6.96 -4.45
C GLY A 150 9.23 7.24 -3.10
N VAL A 151 9.40 8.46 -2.56
CA VAL A 151 8.76 8.89 -1.31
C VAL A 151 7.24 8.81 -1.43
N GLY A 152 6.65 9.37 -2.49
CA GLY A 152 5.20 9.28 -2.73
C GLY A 152 4.74 7.82 -2.81
N SER A 153 5.43 7.00 -3.60
CA SER A 153 5.09 5.59 -3.77
C SER A 153 5.13 4.82 -2.44
N GLY A 154 6.16 5.05 -1.62
CA GLY A 154 6.29 4.42 -0.31
C GLY A 154 5.20 4.85 0.66
N MET A 155 4.83 6.13 0.67
CA MET A 155 3.69 6.63 1.46
C MET A 155 2.39 5.91 1.10
N PHE A 156 2.10 5.76 -0.20
CA PHE A 156 0.91 5.02 -0.67
C PHE A 156 0.95 3.54 -0.31
N ASN A 157 2.10 2.88 -0.45
CA ASN A 157 2.26 1.46 -0.15
C ASN A 157 2.04 1.14 1.34
N VAL A 158 2.31 2.10 2.23
CA VAL A 158 2.03 1.96 3.67
C VAL A 158 0.57 2.32 3.99
N THR A 159 0.10 3.47 3.53
CA THR A 159 -1.20 4.01 3.99
C THR A 159 -2.40 3.42 3.27
N CYS A 160 -2.29 3.08 1.98
CA CYS A 160 -3.42 2.56 1.21
C CYS A 160 -3.97 1.23 1.78
N PRO A 161 -3.16 0.16 1.95
CA PRO A 161 -3.68 -1.09 2.53
C PRO A 161 -4.18 -0.91 3.97
N LEU A 162 -3.58 0.00 4.74
CA LEU A 162 -4.04 0.34 6.08
C LEU A 162 -5.43 0.99 6.06
N TYR A 163 -5.63 2.01 5.21
CA TYR A 163 -6.92 2.67 5.05
C TYR A 163 -8.00 1.67 4.60
N VAL A 164 -7.68 0.84 3.59
CA VAL A 164 -8.60 -0.21 3.11
C VAL A 164 -8.96 -1.19 4.22
N ALA A 165 -7.99 -1.63 5.03
CA ALA A 165 -8.23 -2.55 6.13
C ALA A 165 -9.15 -1.96 7.22
N GLU A 166 -9.04 -0.66 7.48
CA GLU A 166 -9.82 0.07 8.49
C GLU A 166 -11.26 0.35 8.05
N ILE A 167 -11.50 0.60 6.75
CA ILE A 167 -12.86 0.81 6.24
C ILE A 167 -13.58 -0.52 5.93
N SER A 168 -12.82 -1.59 5.65
CA SER A 168 -13.37 -2.86 5.18
C SER A 168 -13.82 -3.76 6.32
N PRO A 169 -15.04 -4.31 6.24
CA PRO A 169 -15.48 -5.34 7.16
C PRO A 169 -14.64 -6.63 6.96
N VAL A 170 -14.44 -7.39 8.04
CA VAL A 170 -13.59 -8.60 8.07
C VAL A 170 -13.90 -9.58 6.92
N ALA A 171 -15.18 -9.72 6.55
CA ALA A 171 -15.63 -10.65 5.50
C ALA A 171 -15.15 -10.29 4.08
N VAL A 172 -14.98 -9.00 3.77
CA VAL A 172 -14.56 -8.55 2.41
C VAL A 172 -13.15 -7.95 2.38
N ARG A 173 -12.51 -7.82 3.55
CA ARG A 173 -11.17 -7.23 3.70
C ARG A 173 -10.14 -7.87 2.78
N GLY A 174 -10.17 -9.20 2.62
CA GLY A 174 -9.27 -9.88 1.69
C GLY A 174 -9.40 -9.36 0.26
N ARG A 175 -10.64 -9.26 -0.26
CA ARG A 175 -10.91 -8.78 -1.62
C ARG A 175 -10.52 -7.32 -1.82
N THR A 176 -10.82 -6.46 -0.84
CA THR A 176 -10.50 -5.03 -0.94
C THR A 176 -9.00 -4.80 -0.84
N THR A 177 -8.28 -5.52 0.02
CA THR A 177 -6.82 -5.46 0.09
C THR A 177 -6.15 -6.01 -1.18
N THR A 178 -6.66 -7.09 -1.78
CA THR A 178 -6.11 -7.60 -3.06
C THR A 178 -6.28 -6.59 -4.20
N SER A 179 -7.33 -5.76 -4.16
CA SER A 179 -7.56 -4.72 -5.18
C SER A 179 -6.39 -3.74 -5.28
N PHE A 180 -5.68 -3.47 -4.18
CA PHE A 180 -4.47 -2.65 -4.19
C PHE A 180 -3.41 -3.20 -5.14
N PHE A 181 -3.09 -4.49 -5.06
CA PHE A 181 -2.08 -5.11 -5.91
C PHE A 181 -2.51 -5.18 -7.38
N VAL A 182 -3.81 -5.37 -7.63
CA VAL A 182 -4.37 -5.34 -8.98
C VAL A 182 -4.19 -3.95 -9.61
N PHE A 183 -4.55 -2.88 -8.91
CA PHE A 183 -4.37 -1.51 -9.40
C PHE A 183 -2.91 -1.10 -9.52
N TYR A 184 -2.05 -1.64 -8.65
CA TYR A 184 -0.60 -1.50 -8.77
C TYR A 184 -0.09 -2.10 -10.09
N GLY A 185 -0.50 -3.34 -10.40
CA GLY A 185 -0.23 -4.01 -11.68
C GLY A 185 -0.77 -3.24 -12.88
N PHE A 186 -2.00 -2.74 -12.82
CA PHE A 186 -2.55 -1.87 -13.86
C PHE A 186 -1.70 -0.61 -14.10
N GLY A 187 -1.11 -0.03 -13.05
CA GLY A 187 -0.18 1.08 -13.20
C GLY A 187 1.09 0.69 -13.93
N MET A 188 1.62 -0.51 -13.68
CA MET A 188 2.79 -1.02 -14.40
C MET A 188 2.48 -1.21 -15.88
N LEU A 189 1.36 -1.88 -16.21
CA LEU A 189 0.90 -2.06 -17.59
C LEU A 189 0.64 -0.73 -18.31
N TYR A 190 0.00 0.23 -17.63
CA TYR A 190 -0.23 1.57 -18.15
C TYR A 190 1.10 2.24 -18.53
N ALA A 191 2.09 2.20 -17.63
CA ALA A 191 3.38 2.81 -17.88
C ALA A 191 4.14 2.16 -19.04
N ASN A 192 4.09 0.83 -19.17
CA ASN A 192 4.69 0.13 -20.30
C ASN A 192 4.01 0.45 -21.63
N PHE A 193 2.67 0.52 -21.66
CA PHE A 193 1.92 0.84 -22.87
C PHE A 193 2.16 2.29 -23.32
N PHE A 194 1.97 3.27 -22.43
CA PHE A 194 2.14 4.68 -22.78
C PHE A 194 3.61 5.07 -22.95
N GLY A 195 4.54 4.40 -22.26
CA GLY A 195 5.98 4.56 -22.47
C GLY A 195 6.45 4.07 -23.84
N TYR A 196 5.70 3.19 -24.50
CA TYR A 196 5.97 2.76 -25.87
C TYR A 196 5.38 3.71 -26.92
N VAL A 197 4.14 4.16 -26.70
CA VAL A 197 3.38 4.93 -27.70
C VAL A 197 3.72 6.42 -27.69
N LEU A 198 4.02 6.99 -26.52
CA LEU A 198 4.18 8.44 -26.36
C LEU A 198 5.65 8.88 -26.27
N PRO A 199 5.97 10.10 -26.73
CA PRO A 199 7.27 10.70 -26.45
C PRO A 199 7.42 10.96 -24.94
N ILE A 200 8.67 10.94 -24.46
CA ILE A 200 9.01 10.91 -23.04
C ILE A 200 8.35 12.02 -22.20
N LYS A 201 8.27 13.26 -22.73
CA LYS A 201 7.63 14.38 -22.03
C LYS A 201 6.13 14.16 -21.85
N LEU A 202 5.43 13.73 -22.91
CA LEU A 202 4.00 13.41 -22.84
C LEU A 202 3.75 12.21 -21.92
N PHE A 203 4.64 11.21 -21.92
CA PHE A 203 4.57 10.10 -20.98
C PHE A 203 4.68 10.56 -19.52
N ILE A 204 5.61 11.48 -19.20
CA ILE A 204 5.72 12.03 -17.84
C ILE A 204 4.45 12.79 -17.44
N PHE A 205 3.87 13.60 -18.34
CA PHE A 205 2.59 14.27 -18.08
C PHE A 205 1.44 13.27 -17.87
N ALA A 206 1.40 12.19 -18.65
CA ALA A 206 0.42 11.11 -18.49
C ALA A 206 0.53 10.43 -17.12
N CYS A 207 1.75 10.22 -16.60
CA CYS A 207 1.97 9.71 -15.24
C CYS A 207 1.57 10.73 -14.16
N ALA A 208 1.80 12.02 -14.39
CA ALA A 208 1.42 13.08 -13.45
C ALA A 208 -0.10 13.29 -13.36
N ALA A 209 -0.86 12.92 -14.40
CA ALA A 209 -2.32 12.97 -14.39
C ALA A 209 -2.95 11.98 -13.39
N ILE A 210 -2.29 10.84 -13.12
CA ILE A 210 -2.84 9.79 -12.24
C ILE A 210 -2.97 10.24 -10.78
N PRO A 211 -1.95 10.85 -10.13
CA PRO A 211 -2.11 11.47 -8.81
C PRO A 211 -3.22 12.53 -8.75
N PHE A 212 -3.46 13.27 -9.84
CA PHE A 212 -4.55 14.25 -9.92
C PHE A 212 -5.93 13.58 -9.96
N MET A 213 -6.07 12.53 -10.78
CA MET A 213 -7.26 11.69 -10.80
C MET A 213 -7.52 11.06 -9.42
N PHE A 214 -6.47 10.55 -8.77
CA PHE A 214 -6.57 10.05 -7.40
C PHE A 214 -7.09 11.13 -6.42
N ASN A 215 -6.49 12.33 -6.42
CA ASN A 215 -6.91 13.40 -5.51
C ASN A 215 -8.39 13.77 -5.71
N SER A 216 -8.84 13.90 -6.95
CA SER A 216 -10.24 14.22 -7.26
C SER A 216 -11.21 13.13 -6.80
N MET A 217 -10.90 11.85 -7.02
CA MET A 217 -11.76 10.74 -6.60
C MET A 217 -11.73 10.52 -5.08
N PHE A 218 -10.56 10.67 -4.46
CA PHE A 218 -10.33 10.38 -3.06
C PHE A 218 -10.77 11.52 -2.12
N PHE A 219 -10.86 12.75 -2.63
CA PHE A 219 -11.33 13.90 -1.85
C PHE A 219 -12.72 13.68 -1.24
N PHE A 220 -13.63 13.01 -1.97
CA PHE A 220 -14.99 12.74 -1.51
C PHE A 220 -15.11 11.52 -0.58
N GLN A 221 -14.05 10.75 -0.40
CA GLN A 221 -14.09 9.52 0.41
C GLN A 221 -14.09 9.82 1.91
N PRO A 222 -14.69 8.95 2.74
CA PRO A 222 -14.75 9.18 4.17
C PRO A 222 -13.36 9.07 4.84
N LYS A 223 -13.21 9.69 6.01
CA LYS A 223 -12.03 9.49 6.86
C LYS A 223 -12.02 8.05 7.41
N SER A 224 -10.88 7.62 7.96
CA SER A 224 -10.82 6.33 8.65
C SER A 224 -11.66 6.36 9.93
N PRO A 225 -12.61 5.42 10.13
CA PRO A 225 -13.41 5.34 11.35
C PRO A 225 -12.55 4.97 12.55
N VAL A 226 -11.57 4.08 12.36
CA VAL A 226 -10.63 3.67 13.42
C VAL A 226 -9.90 4.88 13.94
N HIS A 227 -9.27 5.68 13.08
CA HIS A 227 -8.54 6.89 13.49
C HIS A 227 -9.42 7.91 14.23
N ASN A 228 -10.68 8.10 13.81
CA ASN A 228 -11.60 8.98 14.52
C ASN A 228 -11.86 8.50 15.96
N ILE A 229 -12.03 7.18 16.17
CA ILE A 229 -12.18 6.59 17.50
C ILE A 229 -10.89 6.77 18.32
N GLN A 230 -9.70 6.64 17.70
CA GLN A 230 -8.42 6.90 18.37
C GLN A 230 -8.33 8.34 18.91
N MET A 231 -8.87 9.30 18.16
CA MET A 231 -8.91 10.72 18.52
C MET A 231 -10.08 11.09 19.46
N GLY A 232 -10.84 10.11 19.96
CA GLY A 232 -12.00 10.34 20.83
C GLY A 232 -13.25 10.89 20.12
N LYS A 233 -13.23 10.99 18.79
CA LYS A 233 -14.30 11.55 17.96
C LYS A 233 -15.34 10.50 17.59
N ILE A 234 -16.04 9.98 18.59
CA ILE A 234 -17.00 8.87 18.42
C ILE A 234 -18.15 9.24 17.48
N GLN A 235 -18.68 10.47 17.58
CA GLN A 235 -19.77 10.94 16.72
C GLN A 235 -19.36 10.98 15.24
N GLU A 236 -18.20 11.57 14.90
CA GLU A 236 -17.68 11.56 13.52
C GLU A 236 -17.45 10.13 13.01
N SER A 237 -16.99 9.21 13.87
CA SER A 237 -16.83 7.80 13.49
C SER A 237 -18.17 7.12 13.20
N GLN A 238 -19.23 7.44 13.95
CA GLN A 238 -20.56 6.88 13.70
C GLN A 238 -21.10 7.31 12.34
N GLU A 239 -20.93 8.57 11.96
CA GLU A 239 -21.34 9.06 10.64
C GLU A 239 -20.60 8.36 9.50
N VAL A 240 -19.27 8.21 9.63
CA VAL A 240 -18.45 7.47 8.67
C VAL A 240 -18.91 6.01 8.55
N LEU A 241 -19.09 5.33 9.68
CA LEU A 241 -19.50 3.93 9.66
C LEU A 241 -20.93 3.77 9.13
N ARG A 242 -21.86 4.70 9.39
CA ARG A 242 -23.21 4.71 8.77
C ARG A 242 -23.12 4.84 7.26
N LYS A 243 -22.23 5.69 6.73
CA LYS A 243 -21.99 5.81 5.28
C LYS A 243 -21.40 4.52 4.68
N LEU A 244 -20.52 3.84 5.41
CA LEU A 244 -19.83 2.63 4.93
C LEU A 244 -20.67 1.34 5.08
N ARG A 245 -21.47 1.22 6.14
CA ARG A 245 -22.24 0.01 6.48
C ARG A 245 -23.73 0.12 6.11
N GLY A 246 -24.23 1.34 5.92
CA GLY A 246 -25.65 1.63 5.71
C GLY A 246 -26.34 2.12 7.00
N SER A 247 -27.45 2.87 6.82
CA SER A 247 -28.11 3.55 7.93
C SER A 247 -28.78 2.62 8.96
N ARG A 248 -29.04 1.35 8.61
CA ARG A 248 -29.76 0.38 9.46
C ARG A 248 -28.84 -0.56 10.23
N TYR A 249 -27.53 -0.48 10.01
CA TYR A 249 -26.56 -1.36 10.65
C TYR A 249 -26.26 -0.91 12.09
N ASP A 250 -26.25 -1.84 13.03
CA ASP A 250 -25.88 -1.57 14.42
C ASP A 250 -24.35 -1.39 14.55
N LEU A 251 -23.95 -0.17 14.88
CA LEU A 251 -22.56 0.27 14.92
C LEU A 251 -21.86 -0.04 16.23
N TRP A 252 -22.61 -0.19 17.32
CA TRP A 252 -22.05 -0.25 18.67
C TRP A 252 -21.15 -1.46 18.92
N PRO A 253 -21.45 -2.67 18.40
CA PRO A 253 -20.54 -3.80 18.52
C PRO A 253 -19.17 -3.51 17.89
N GLU A 254 -19.15 -2.96 16.67
CA GLU A 254 -17.92 -2.65 15.94
C GLU A 254 -17.11 -1.53 16.63
N ILE A 255 -17.77 -0.47 17.08
CA ILE A 255 -17.13 0.63 17.82
C ILE A 255 -16.52 0.11 19.13
N ARG A 256 -17.24 -0.74 19.88
CA ARG A 256 -16.76 -1.31 21.14
C ARG A 256 -15.54 -2.19 20.92
N THR A 257 -15.53 -3.00 19.86
CA THR A 257 -14.34 -3.80 19.50
C THR A 257 -13.14 -2.91 19.24
N ILE A 258 -13.29 -1.83 18.45
CA ILE A 258 -12.19 -0.90 18.16
C ILE A 258 -11.70 -0.20 19.44
N GLN A 259 -12.60 0.24 20.32
CA GLN A 259 -12.24 0.84 21.61
C GLN A 259 -11.48 -0.13 22.53
N LEU A 260 -11.89 -1.40 22.53
CA LEU A 260 -11.24 -2.45 23.32
C LEU A 260 -9.85 -2.79 22.79
N GLU A 261 -9.65 -2.82 21.46
CA GLU A 261 -8.33 -2.95 20.83
C GLU A 261 -7.42 -1.76 21.15
N LEU A 262 -7.98 -0.54 21.14
CA LEU A 262 -7.28 0.69 21.51
C LEU A 262 -6.80 0.69 22.95
N SER A 263 -7.66 0.29 23.88
CA SER A 263 -7.33 0.24 25.32
C SER A 263 -6.35 -0.88 25.66
N ARG A 264 -6.26 -1.92 24.82
CA ARG A 264 -5.19 -2.94 24.89
C ARG A 264 -3.83 -2.48 24.33
N GLY A 265 -3.71 -1.23 23.90
CA GLY A 265 -2.46 -0.65 23.39
C GLY A 265 -2.11 -1.06 21.96
N TYR A 266 -3.01 -1.75 21.24
CA TYR A 266 -2.73 -2.28 19.88
C TYR A 266 -2.36 -1.17 18.87
N TYR A 267 -2.76 0.07 19.14
CA TYR A 267 -2.56 1.24 18.28
C TYR A 267 -1.67 2.34 18.88
N ARG A 268 -1.07 2.14 20.07
CA ARG A 268 -0.20 3.14 20.74
C ARG A 268 1.23 2.65 20.98
N ASN A 269 1.69 1.69 20.19
CA ASN A 269 3.03 1.14 20.34
C ASN A 269 4.04 2.08 19.67
N HIS A 270 5.04 2.53 20.44
CA HIS A 270 6.16 3.26 19.89
C HIS A 270 7.00 2.32 19.01
N PHE A 271 7.68 2.83 17.98
CA PHE A 271 8.51 2.02 17.07
C PHE A 271 9.47 1.09 17.84
N TRP A 272 10.00 1.57 18.96
CA TRP A 272 10.92 0.82 19.82
C TRP A 272 10.27 -0.29 20.64
N ASP A 273 8.95 -0.25 20.86
CA ASP A 273 8.23 -1.29 21.61
C ASP A 273 8.14 -2.61 20.81
N MET A 274 8.31 -2.55 19.49
CA MET A 274 8.39 -3.72 18.61
C MET A 274 9.54 -4.67 18.99
N PHE A 275 10.62 -4.14 19.58
CA PHE A 275 11.78 -4.95 20.02
C PHE A 275 11.60 -5.53 21.42
N LYS A 276 10.71 -4.96 22.24
CA LYS A 276 10.50 -5.35 23.63
C LYS A 276 9.59 -6.58 23.75
N GLU A 277 8.49 -6.61 23.02
CA GLU A 277 7.51 -7.70 23.13
C GLU A 277 7.90 -8.93 22.28
N LYS A 278 8.00 -10.10 22.91
CA LYS A 278 8.43 -11.35 22.25
C LYS A 278 7.48 -11.76 21.11
N ALA A 279 6.18 -11.54 21.25
CA ALA A 279 5.19 -11.85 20.23
C ALA A 279 5.33 -10.95 19.00
N VAL A 280 5.43 -9.63 19.22
CA VAL A 280 5.63 -8.63 18.16
C VAL A 280 6.96 -8.86 17.44
N ARG A 281 8.04 -9.13 18.17
CA ARG A 281 9.35 -9.42 17.58
C ARG A 281 9.33 -10.66 16.69
N LYS A 282 8.65 -11.74 17.10
CA LYS A 282 8.44 -12.93 16.25
C LYS A 282 7.68 -12.58 14.97
N ALA A 283 6.60 -11.79 15.08
CA ALA A 283 5.83 -11.34 13.93
C ALA A 283 6.67 -10.48 12.97
N CYS A 284 7.51 -9.58 13.50
CA CYS A 284 8.42 -8.75 12.72
C CYS A 284 9.46 -9.59 11.97
N TYR A 285 10.08 -10.57 12.63
CA TYR A 285 11.03 -11.47 11.96
C TYR A 285 10.35 -12.27 10.85
N MET A 286 9.15 -12.81 11.08
CA MET A 286 8.42 -13.52 10.03
C MET A 286 8.08 -12.60 8.86
N GLY A 287 7.60 -11.39 9.13
CA GLY A 287 7.29 -10.40 8.09
C GLY A 287 8.54 -9.99 7.29
N LEU A 288 9.64 -9.68 7.96
CA LEU A 288 10.90 -9.30 7.32
C LEU A 288 11.46 -10.45 6.48
N SER A 289 11.44 -11.68 6.99
CA SER A 289 11.88 -12.86 6.25
C SER A 289 11.02 -13.10 5.01
N LEU A 290 9.69 -12.94 5.11
CA LEU A 290 8.79 -13.07 3.96
C LEU A 290 9.08 -12.00 2.90
N VAL A 291 9.29 -10.75 3.30
CA VAL A 291 9.66 -9.67 2.37
C VAL A 291 11.04 -9.93 1.75
N ALA A 292 12.03 -10.38 2.53
CA ALA A 292 13.35 -10.73 2.03
C ALA A 292 13.28 -11.87 1.01
N LEU A 293 12.55 -12.94 1.31
CA LEU A 293 12.32 -14.05 0.37
C LEU A 293 11.62 -13.58 -0.91
N LYS A 294 10.63 -12.68 -0.79
CA LYS A 294 9.99 -12.05 -1.95
C LYS A 294 11.01 -11.31 -2.81
N GLN A 295 11.89 -10.50 -2.22
CA GLN A 295 12.91 -9.75 -2.98
C GLN A 295 13.99 -10.66 -3.57
N LEU A 296 14.38 -11.73 -2.87
CA LEU A 296 15.36 -12.72 -3.31
C LEU A 296 14.85 -13.64 -4.41
N SER A 297 13.53 -13.76 -4.59
CA SER A 297 12.93 -14.50 -5.71
C SER A 297 13.31 -13.94 -7.09
N GLY A 298 13.86 -12.71 -7.14
CA GLY A 298 14.27 -12.06 -8.37
C GLY A 298 13.14 -11.32 -9.09
N VAL A 299 11.96 -11.20 -8.49
CA VAL A 299 10.80 -10.50 -9.09
C VAL A 299 11.16 -9.09 -9.60
N THR A 300 11.94 -8.34 -8.82
CA THR A 300 12.40 -6.99 -9.22
C THR A 300 13.39 -7.03 -10.38
N ARG A 301 14.23 -8.07 -10.47
CA ARG A 301 15.16 -8.24 -11.59
C ARG A 301 14.40 -8.59 -12.86
N SER A 302 13.41 -9.48 -12.78
CA SER A 302 12.52 -9.76 -13.90
C SER A 302 11.92 -8.45 -14.41
N HIS A 303 11.25 -7.68 -13.54
CA HIS A 303 10.61 -6.41 -13.90
C HIS A 303 11.50 -5.42 -14.68
N PHE A 304 12.72 -5.17 -14.20
CA PHE A 304 13.60 -4.18 -14.84
C PHE A 304 14.32 -4.70 -16.09
N TYR A 305 14.64 -6.00 -16.14
CA TYR A 305 15.48 -6.57 -17.19
C TYR A 305 14.72 -7.47 -18.16
N THR A 306 13.38 -7.57 -18.07
CA THR A 306 12.58 -8.38 -19.00
C THR A 306 12.91 -8.08 -20.44
N LYS A 307 13.04 -6.81 -20.83
CA LYS A 307 13.36 -6.41 -22.21
C LYS A 307 14.71 -6.95 -22.69
N GLU A 308 15.69 -7.07 -21.80
CA GLU A 308 17.01 -7.64 -22.14
C GLU A 308 16.94 -9.17 -22.21
N ILE A 309 16.27 -9.82 -21.25
CA ILE A 309 16.10 -11.27 -21.19
C ILE A 309 15.33 -11.78 -22.42
N VAL A 310 14.21 -11.13 -22.74
CA VAL A 310 13.33 -11.52 -23.86
C VAL A 310 13.95 -11.18 -25.21
N SER A 311 14.81 -10.15 -25.30
CA SER A 311 15.54 -9.88 -26.54
C SER A 311 16.54 -10.97 -26.94
N GLY A 312 16.87 -11.89 -26.03
CA GLY A 312 17.61 -13.11 -26.34
C GLY A 312 16.76 -14.24 -26.95
N VAL A 313 15.44 -14.04 -27.09
CA VAL A 313 14.48 -15.03 -27.59
C VAL A 313 13.88 -14.52 -28.90
N GLU A 314 14.30 -15.10 -30.04
CA GLU A 314 14.03 -14.61 -31.40
C GLU A 314 12.54 -14.49 -31.80
N TRP A 315 11.61 -15.15 -31.10
CA TRP A 315 10.19 -15.25 -31.50
C TRP A 315 9.23 -14.38 -30.67
N ILE A 316 9.69 -13.75 -29.58
CA ILE A 316 8.88 -12.83 -28.78
C ILE A 316 9.33 -11.41 -29.10
N ASP A 317 8.42 -10.59 -29.61
CA ASP A 317 8.68 -9.17 -29.76
C ASP A 317 9.05 -8.59 -28.38
N LYS A 318 10.14 -7.82 -28.32
CA LYS A 318 10.76 -7.28 -27.11
C LYS A 318 9.76 -6.56 -26.19
N TYR A 319 8.69 -6.04 -26.79
CA TYR A 319 7.62 -5.30 -26.13
C TYR A 319 6.54 -6.20 -25.51
N TRP A 320 6.20 -7.33 -26.14
CA TRP A 320 5.28 -8.32 -25.54
C TRP A 320 5.88 -8.96 -24.31
N GLY A 321 7.20 -9.19 -24.31
CA GLY A 321 7.93 -9.68 -23.14
C GLY A 321 7.66 -8.86 -21.87
N ALA A 322 7.81 -7.54 -21.95
CA ALA A 322 7.61 -6.62 -20.83
C ALA A 322 6.16 -6.58 -20.33
N CYS A 323 5.18 -6.81 -21.21
CA CYS A 323 3.77 -6.89 -20.82
C CYS A 323 3.38 -8.26 -20.23
N ILE A 324 4.10 -9.33 -20.56
CA ILE A 324 3.79 -10.71 -20.12
C ILE A 324 4.39 -11.02 -18.74
N THR A 325 5.47 -10.34 -18.33
CA THR A 325 6.15 -10.60 -17.05
C THR A 325 5.60 -9.84 -15.84
N ASP A 326 4.71 -8.87 -16.06
CA ASP A 326 4.19 -7.93 -15.06
C ASP A 326 2.76 -8.28 -14.59
#